data_AF-A0A8S3HKH8-F1
#
_entry.id   AF-A0A8S3HKH8-F1
#
_cell.length_a   1.000
_cell.length_b   1.000
_cell.length_c   1.000
_cell.angle_alpha   90.00
_cell.angle_beta   90.00
_cell.angle_gamma   90.00
#
_symmetry.space_group_name_H-M   'P 1'
#
loop_
_entity.id
_entity.type
_entity.pdbx_description
1 polymer ?
#
loop_
_entity_poly.entity_id
_entity_poly.type
_entity_poly.pdbx_seq_one_letter_code
_entity_poly.pdbx_strand_id
1 'polypeptide(L)'
;MSVLTNLKTAKYGSDFAKPLKSFKLPEEYYVHVKKPLDIPEIRERMNNGDYDDNLLLFERDILLMFTNALSMYHRDLDIHGHAQFMLNYAMELFLNLNLI
;
A
#
# COMPACT_ATOMS: atom_id res chain seq x y z
N MET A 1 10.99 9.06 11.77
CA MET A 1 9.73 8.30 11.67
C MET A 1 9.83 7.37 10.47
N SER A 2 9.35 6.12 10.57
CA SER A 2 9.44 5.17 9.44
C SER A 2 8.43 5.48 8.34
N VAL A 3 8.71 5.05 7.10
CA VAL A 3 7.81 5.20 5.93
C VAL A 3 6.39 4.73 6.25
N LEU A 4 6.24 3.56 6.87
CA LEU A 4 4.93 3.02 7.26
C LEU A 4 4.18 3.91 8.26
N THR A 5 4.89 4.61 9.16
CA THR A 5 4.25 5.55 10.08
C THR A 5 3.73 6.77 9.33
N ASN A 6 4.53 7.35 8.42
CA ASN A 6 4.11 8.50 7.61
C ASN A 6 2.88 8.16 6.76
N LEU A 7 2.87 6.98 6.11
CA LEU A 7 1.74 6.52 5.32
C LEU A 7 0.47 6.33 6.15
N LYS A 8 0.57 5.77 7.36
CA LYS A 8 -0.59 5.59 8.24
C LYS A 8 -1.20 6.92 8.69
N THR A 9 -0.38 7.94 8.91
CA THR A 9 -0.82 9.26 9.41
C THR A 9 -1.15 10.24 8.30
N ALA A 10 -0.91 9.90 7.04
CA ALA A 10 -1.28 10.72 5.90
C ALA A 10 -2.80 10.88 5.78
N LYS A 11 -3.24 11.89 5.02
CA LYS A 11 -4.64 12.30 4.89
C LYS A 11 -5.63 11.15 4.67
N TYR A 12 -5.25 10.16 3.84
CA TYR A 12 -6.08 8.99 3.52
C TYR A 12 -5.45 7.66 3.98
N GLY A 13 -4.47 7.71 4.89
CA GLY A 13 -3.76 6.53 5.38
C GLY A 13 -4.65 5.53 6.12
N SER A 14 -5.75 6.00 6.72
CA SER A 14 -6.70 5.16 7.46
C SER A 14 -7.37 4.09 6.60
N ASP A 15 -7.55 4.35 5.30
CA ASP A 15 -8.20 3.42 4.38
C ASP A 15 -7.35 2.16 4.12
N PHE A 16 -6.03 2.29 4.26
CA PHE A 16 -5.04 1.22 4.04
C PHE A 16 -4.47 0.65 5.34
N ALA A 17 -4.92 1.16 6.49
CA ALA A 17 -4.45 0.75 7.81
C ALA A 17 -5.18 -0.49 8.35
N LYS A 18 -6.31 -0.89 7.76
CA LYS A 18 -7.07 -2.08 8.14
C LYS A 18 -6.59 -3.29 7.33
N PRO A 19 -6.42 -4.47 7.95
CA PRO A 19 -6.02 -5.67 7.22
C PRO A 19 -7.06 -6.05 6.15
N LEU A 20 -6.66 -6.29 4.91
CA LEU A 20 -7.52 -6.78 3.83
C LEU A 20 -8.20 -8.10 4.20
N LYS A 21 -7.49 -8.97 4.93
CA LYS A 21 -8.03 -10.24 5.46
C LYS A 21 -9.19 -10.08 6.44
N SER A 22 -9.41 -8.87 6.97
CA SER A 22 -10.57 -8.58 7.83
C SER A 22 -11.84 -8.29 7.03
N PHE A 23 -11.73 -8.07 5.72
CA PHE A 23 -12.86 -7.88 4.83
C PHE A 23 -13.22 -9.19 4.12
N LYS A 24 -14.52 -9.43 3.92
CA LYS A 24 -14.99 -10.49 3.02
C LYS A 24 -14.90 -9.99 1.59
N LEU A 25 -13.71 -10.07 1.00
CA LEU A 25 -13.47 -9.65 -0.38
C LEU A 25 -14.14 -10.61 -1.37
N PRO A 26 -14.73 -10.09 -2.46
CA PRO A 26 -15.36 -10.92 -3.49
C PRO A 26 -14.32 -11.71 -4.28
N GLU A 27 -14.71 -12.80 -4.94
CA GLU A 27 -13.79 -13.67 -5.69
C GLU A 27 -13.12 -12.91 -6.85
N GLU A 28 -13.86 -12.00 -7.47
CA GLU A 28 -13.41 -11.09 -8.51
C GLU A 28 -12.21 -10.26 -8.06
N TYR A 29 -12.11 -9.94 -6.76
CA TYR A 29 -10.95 -9.24 -6.22
C TYR A 29 -9.66 -10.02 -6.47
N TYR A 30 -9.64 -11.33 -6.21
CA TYR A 30 -8.46 -12.17 -6.38
C TYR A 30 -8.18 -12.50 -7.87
N VAL A 31 -9.19 -12.36 -8.73
CA VAL A 31 -9.00 -12.40 -10.19
C VAL A 31 -8.21 -11.19 -10.66
N HIS A 32 -8.54 -9.99 -10.17
CA HIS A 32 -7.90 -8.74 -10.59
C HIS A 32 -6.61 -8.40 -9.83
N VAL A 33 -6.58 -8.67 -8.52
CA VAL A 33 -5.46 -8.37 -7.62
C VAL A 33 -4.73 -9.66 -7.27
N LYS A 34 -3.54 -9.85 -7.86
CA LYS A 34 -2.74 -11.07 -7.70
C LYS A 34 -1.98 -11.14 -6.38
N LYS A 35 -1.61 -9.99 -5.81
CA LYS A 35 -0.90 -9.90 -4.54
C LYS A 35 -1.58 -8.83 -3.67
N PRO A 36 -2.63 -9.20 -2.91
CA PRO A 36 -3.27 -8.30 -1.97
C PRO A 36 -2.24 -7.85 -0.92
N LEU A 37 -2.20 -6.55 -0.64
CA LEU A 37 -1.29 -5.95 0.33
C LEU A 37 -2.01 -4.85 1.10
N ASP A 38 -1.70 -4.73 2.38
CA ASP A 38 -2.11 -3.65 3.27
C ASP A 38 -0.94 -3.27 4.19
N ILE A 39 -1.08 -2.16 4.92
CA ILE A 39 -0.02 -1.69 5.81
C ILE A 39 0.32 -2.73 6.91
N PRO A 40 -0.65 -3.38 7.58
CA PRO A 40 -0.37 -4.48 8.50
C PRO A 40 0.46 -5.62 7.90
N GLU A 41 0.11 -6.12 6.71
CA GLU A 41 0.81 -7.18 6.00
C GLU A 41 2.25 -6.76 5.64
N ILE A 42 2.44 -5.55 5.11
CA ILE A 42 3.79 -5.04 4.79
C ILE A 42 4.63 -4.89 6.06
N ARG A 43 4.02 -4.48 7.17
CA ARG A 43 4.71 -4.42 8.48
C ARG A 43 5.11 -5.80 8.99
N GLU A 44 4.24 -6.79 8.83
CA GLU A 44 4.51 -8.18 9.22
C GLU A 44 5.71 -8.73 8.44
N ARG A 45 5.73 -8.56 7.11
CA ARG A 45 6.86 -8.91 6.25
C ARG A 45 8.17 -8.22 6.65
N MET A 46 8.10 -6.92 6.97
CA MET A 46 9.26 -6.17 7.48
C MET A 46 9.79 -6.75 8.78
N ASN A 47 8.92 -7.09 9.73
CA ASN A 47 9.33 -7.69 11.00
C ASN A 47 9.91 -9.10 10.84
N ASN A 48 9.52 -9.82 9.79
CA ASN A 48 10.03 -11.14 9.45
C ASN A 48 11.36 -11.11 8.69
N GLY A 49 11.86 -9.92 8.35
CA GLY A 49 13.13 -9.75 7.63
C GLY A 49 13.00 -9.87 6.10
N ASP A 50 11.78 -9.92 5.55
CA ASP A 50 11.56 -10.10 4.10
C ASP A 50 12.19 -8.99 3.24
N TYR A 51 12.52 -7.85 3.84
CA TYR A 51 13.10 -6.68 3.16
C TYR A 51 14.55 -6.37 3.58
N ASP A 52 15.15 -7.15 4.47
CA ASP A 52 16.46 -6.84 5.08
C ASP A 52 17.56 -6.71 4.01
N ASP A 53 17.54 -7.59 3.01
CA ASP A 53 18.51 -7.61 1.91
C ASP A 53 18.03 -6.85 0.66
N ASN A 54 16.79 -6.32 0.66
CA ASN A 54 16.20 -5.71 -0.53
C ASN A 54 15.16 -4.63 -0.20
N LEU A 55 15.63 -3.40 -0.01
CA LEU A 55 14.76 -2.25 0.21
C LEU A 55 13.88 -1.91 -1.00
N LEU A 56 14.29 -2.25 -2.23
CA LEU A 56 13.46 -2.07 -3.43
C LEU A 56 12.21 -2.97 -3.38
N LEU A 57 12.30 -4.13 -2.74
CA LEU A 57 11.14 -5.00 -2.52
C LEU A 57 10.12 -4.34 -1.61
N PHE A 58 10.58 -3.66 -0.53
CA PHE A 58 9.72 -2.90 0.36
C PHE A 58 9.01 -1.77 -0.38
N GLU A 59 9.76 -0.98 -1.15
CA GLU A 59 9.20 0.11 -1.95
C GLU A 59 8.16 -0.41 -2.95
N ARG A 60 8.50 -1.46 -3.71
CA ARG A 60 7.59 -2.08 -4.68
C ARG A 60 6.29 -2.54 -4.02
N ASP A 61 6.36 -3.17 -2.86
CA ASP A 61 5.18 -3.66 -2.15
C ASP A 61 4.31 -2.49 -1.64
N ILE A 62 4.90 -1.36 -1.23
CA ILE A 62 4.16 -0.13 -0.91
C ILE A 62 3.44 0.44 -2.13
N LEU A 63 4.12 0.57 -3.28
CA LEU A 63 3.49 1.08 -4.49
C LEU A 63 2.42 0.12 -5.02
N LEU A 64 2.65 -1.18 -4.88
CA LEU A 64 1.71 -2.23 -5.30
C LEU A 64 0.40 -2.17 -4.51
N MET A 65 0.45 -1.92 -3.20
CA MET A 65 -0.74 -1.75 -2.36
C MET A 65 -1.70 -0.69 -2.94
N PHE A 66 -1.18 0.46 -3.36
CA PHE A 66 -2.02 1.53 -3.93
C PHE A 66 -2.45 1.23 -5.37
N THR A 67 -1.55 0.70 -6.20
CA THR A 67 -1.89 0.36 -7.60
C THR A 67 -2.89 -0.79 -7.72
N ASN A 68 -2.92 -1.72 -6.75
CA ASN A 68 -3.99 -2.70 -6.61
C ASN A 68 -5.35 -2.03 -6.41
N ALA A 69 -5.44 -1.04 -5.53
CA ALA A 69 -6.68 -0.31 -5.28
C ALA A 69 -7.12 0.48 -6.54
N LEU A 70 -6.19 1.11 -7.24
CA LEU A 70 -6.47 1.80 -8.51
C LEU A 70 -6.97 0.87 -9.62
N SER A 71 -6.47 -0.37 -9.64
CA SER A 71 -6.87 -1.37 -10.64
C SER A 71 -8.22 -2.02 -10.32
N MET A 72 -8.57 -2.13 -9.04
CA MET A 72 -9.78 -2.79 -8.58
C MET A 72 -11.00 -1.86 -8.55
N TYR A 73 -10.83 -0.61 -8.10
CA TYR A 73 -11.93 0.30 -7.85
C TYR A 73 -12.15 1.26 -9.01
N HIS A 74 -13.40 1.58 -9.31
CA HIS A 74 -13.73 2.59 -10.32
C HIS A 74 -13.37 4.01 -9.84
N ARG A 75 -13.08 4.90 -10.79
CA ARG A 75 -12.65 6.29 -10.51
C ARG A 75 -13.68 7.12 -9.74
N ASP A 76 -14.95 6.75 -9.83
CA ASP A 76 -16.06 7.44 -9.16
C ASP A 76 -16.15 7.07 -7.67
N LEU A 77 -15.38 6.08 -7.20
CA LEU A 77 -15.31 5.72 -5.79
C LEU A 77 -14.18 6.51 -5.10
N ASP A 78 -14.47 7.06 -3.93
CA ASP A 78 -13.51 7.83 -3.11
C ASP A 78 -12.17 7.10 -2.93
N ILE A 79 -12.23 5.79 -2.70
CA ILE A 79 -11.03 4.94 -2.50
C ILE A 79 -10.07 4.97 -3.69
N HIS A 80 -10.55 5.14 -4.92
CA HIS A 80 -9.68 5.28 -6.09
C HIS A 80 -8.93 6.61 -6.04
N GLY A 81 -9.62 7.71 -5.73
CA GLY A 81 -8.99 9.02 -5.55
C GLY A 81 -8.00 9.03 -4.38
N HIS A 82 -8.36 8.40 -3.27
CA HIS A 82 -7.51 8.25 -2.09
C HIS A 82 -6.24 7.44 -2.40
N ALA A 83 -6.37 6.32 -3.12
CA ALA A 83 -5.24 5.51 -3.57
C ALA A 83 -4.29 6.31 -4.48
N GLN A 84 -4.82 7.13 -5.40
CA GLN A 84 -3.99 7.97 -6.27
C GLN A 84 -3.21 9.01 -5.47
N PHE A 85 -3.86 9.67 -4.51
CA PHE A 85 -3.19 10.62 -3.62
C PHE A 85 -2.07 9.93 -2.82
N MET A 86 -2.37 8.77 -2.23
CA MET A 86 -1.43 8.05 -1.40
C MET A 86 -0.25 7.49 -2.20
N LEU A 87 -0.47 7.06 -3.45
CA LEU A 87 0.60 6.65 -4.37
C LEU A 87 1.57 7.80 -4.63
N ASN A 88 1.06 8.99 -4.99
CA ASN A 88 1.89 10.16 -5.23
C ASN A 88 2.67 10.56 -3.97
N TYR A 89 2.00 10.59 -2.82
CA TYR A 89 2.63 10.87 -1.53
C TYR A 89 3.74 9.86 -1.20
N ALA A 90 3.53 8.57 -1.46
CA ALA A 90 4.55 7.55 -1.26
C ALA A 90 5.77 7.76 -2.17
N MET A 91 5.57 8.06 -3.45
CA MET A 91 6.65 8.35 -4.40
C MET A 91 7.46 9.58 -3.97
N GLU A 92 6.80 10.66 -3.57
CA GLU A 92 7.47 11.85 -3.03
C GLU A 92 8.25 11.53 -1.75
N LEU A 93 7.68 10.72 -0.87
CA LEU A 93 8.35 10.29 0.36
C LEU A 93 9.61 9.46 0.05
N PHE A 94 9.55 8.55 -0.92
CA PHE A 94 10.72 7.76 -1.33
C PHE A 94 11.81 8.64 -1.98
N LEU A 95 11.44 9.58 -2.85
CA LEU A 95 12.37 10.56 -3.42
C LEU A 95 13.07 11.38 -2.33
N ASN A 96 12.30 11.91 -1.37
CA ASN A 96 12.84 12.74 -0.29
C ASN A 96 13.76 11.98 0.68
N LEU A 97 13.61 10.65 0.76
CA LEU A 97 14.43 9.78 1.58
C LEU A 97 15.62 9.17 0.82
N ASN A 98 15.81 9.52 -0.47
CA ASN A 98 16.78 8.90 -1.38
C ASN A 98 16.63 7.36 -1.43
N LEU A 99 15.39 6.87 -1.37
CA LEU A 99 15.09 5.44 -1.50
C LEU A 99 14.83 5.04 -2.96
N ILE A 100 14.77 6.03 -3.86
CA ILE A 100 14.74 5.93 -5.33
C ILE A 100 15.58 7.02 -5.98
#